data_AF-A0A814TNB2-F1
#
_entry.id   AF-A0A814TNB2-F1
#
_cell.length_a   1.000
_cell.length_b   1.000
_cell.length_c   1.000
_cell.angle_alpha   90.00
_cell.angle_beta   90.00
_cell.angle_gamma   90.00
#
_symmetry.space_group_name_H-M   'P 1'
#
loop_
_entity.id
_entity.type
_entity.pdbx_description
1 polymer ?
#
loop_
_entity_poly.entity_id
_entity_poly.type
_entity_poly.pdbx_seq_one_letter_code
_entity_poly.pdbx_strand_id
1 'polypeptide(L)'
;MFTLNVCLAIIVCALYWMIYYIMLEFNPLKLFSVNTCGFLSYAQVLCTFQVSLAFTVVSIHRLCLIAYPTKLFFKTKRWATICVLSQWCVGVVLSLPILIDQSSCTTVKWKRIYTLILVVIIPSLSHVIINSIIVKYVRASSLRVRPEIRATQISMINPTNQNQPRAQHQTKISRRDVHLLRHMIFMFFIFVGGWMPIYVMTVVMACAIGAASISENIHRQKRDNFGCDAFVTSCGSKGACCDVHDQCYKEHGCTWASWLYTDSLVASIEQSILSMEASKLLAEKFNLASAAVIADSLQQAKKIRDQMVACRQCNNDAMSCVVNLNPGPSTCCTAKTCGQPRTN
;
A
#
# COMPACT_ATOMS: atom_id res chain seq x y z
N MET A 1 0.33 -31.30 -3.60
CA MET A 1 1.28 -30.65 -2.66
C MET A 1 1.28 -29.14 -2.82
N PHE A 2 1.68 -28.59 -3.98
CA PHE A 2 1.71 -27.13 -4.18
C PHE A 2 0.36 -26.43 -3.97
N THR A 3 -0.75 -27.01 -4.46
CA THR A 3 -2.09 -26.46 -4.19
C THR A 3 -2.39 -26.39 -2.69
N LEU A 4 -2.07 -27.45 -1.93
CA LEU A 4 -2.23 -27.45 -0.48
C LEU A 4 -1.37 -26.37 0.19
N ASN A 5 -0.15 -26.13 -0.30
CA ASN A 5 0.70 -25.04 0.21
C ASN A 5 0.11 -23.66 -0.06
N VAL A 6 -0.44 -23.42 -1.26
CA VAL A 6 -1.15 -22.15 -1.56
C VAL A 6 -2.36 -22.00 -0.63
N CYS A 7 -3.18 -23.05 -0.48
CA CYS A 7 -4.34 -23.02 0.42
C CYS A 7 -3.92 -22.76 1.87
N LEU A 8 -2.86 -23.41 2.35
CA LEU A 8 -2.32 -23.20 3.70
C LEU A 8 -1.87 -21.76 3.90
N ALA A 9 -1.11 -21.18 2.95
CA ALA A 9 -0.68 -19.79 3.03
C ALA A 9 -1.87 -18.82 3.07
N ILE A 10 -2.91 -19.07 2.27
CA ILE A 10 -4.14 -18.26 2.26
C ILE A 10 -4.89 -18.39 3.59
N ILE A 11 -5.06 -19.60 4.12
CA ILE A 11 -5.75 -19.84 5.40
C ILE A 11 -4.99 -19.15 6.53
N VAL A 12 -3.66 -19.29 6.60
CA VAL A 12 -2.83 -18.62 7.61
C VAL A 12 -2.95 -17.10 7.50
N CYS A 13 -2.95 -16.55 6.30
CA CYS A 13 -3.16 -15.11 6.08
C CYS A 13 -4.56 -14.67 6.50
N ALA A 14 -5.61 -15.41 6.14
CA ALA A 14 -6.98 -15.10 6.53
C ALA A 14 -7.18 -15.17 8.06
N LEU A 15 -6.61 -16.19 8.72
CA LEU A 15 -6.64 -16.32 10.17
C LEU A 15 -5.91 -15.15 10.85
N TYR A 16 -4.76 -14.74 10.32
CA TYR A 16 -4.06 -13.55 10.82
C TYR A 16 -4.97 -12.31 10.79
N TRP A 17 -5.62 -12.01 9.67
CA TRP A 17 -6.49 -10.84 9.54
C TRP A 17 -7.72 -10.94 10.44
N MET A 18 -8.32 -12.13 10.55
CA MET A 18 -9.42 -12.37 11.46
C MET A 18 -9.01 -12.06 12.91
N ILE A 19 -7.87 -12.59 13.37
CA ILE A 19 -7.34 -12.32 14.72
C ILE A 19 -7.05 -10.84 14.90
N TYR A 20 -6.42 -10.20 13.91
CA TYR A 20 -6.13 -8.76 13.93
C TYR A 20 -7.40 -7.92 14.14
N TYR A 21 -8.45 -8.17 13.37
CA TYR A 21 -9.72 -7.43 13.49
C TYR A 21 -10.45 -7.72 14.80
N ILE A 22 -10.44 -8.97 15.29
CA ILE A 22 -10.99 -9.31 16.61
C ILE A 22 -10.23 -8.55 17.70
N MET A 23 -8.90 -8.52 17.65
CA MET A 23 -8.10 -7.78 18.63
C MET A 23 -8.33 -6.26 18.54
N LEU A 24 -8.51 -5.73 17.34
CA LEU A 24 -8.82 -4.32 17.11
C LEU A 24 -10.16 -3.92 17.77
N GLU A 25 -11.18 -4.76 17.64
CA GLU A 25 -12.51 -4.51 18.19
C GLU A 25 -12.54 -4.67 19.72
N PHE A 26 -12.00 -5.77 20.24
CA PHE A 26 -12.17 -6.12 21.66
C PHE A 26 -11.06 -5.62 22.59
N ASN A 27 -9.84 -5.38 22.07
CA ASN A 27 -8.70 -4.99 22.93
C ASN A 27 -7.65 -4.13 22.19
N PRO A 28 -8.03 -2.92 21.74
CA PRO A 28 -7.14 -2.06 20.97
C PRO A 28 -5.89 -1.65 21.78
N LEU A 29 -6.01 -1.44 23.10
CA LEU A 29 -4.86 -1.08 23.94
C LEU A 29 -3.76 -2.14 23.93
N LYS A 30 -4.13 -3.44 23.97
CA LYS A 30 -3.15 -4.53 23.88
C LYS A 30 -2.58 -4.67 22.47
N LEU A 31 -3.41 -4.45 21.44
CA LEU A 31 -3.00 -4.46 20.03
C LEU A 31 -1.87 -3.44 19.79
N PHE A 32 -2.02 -2.23 20.34
CA PHE A 32 -1.05 -1.13 20.21
C PHE A 32 0.06 -1.14 21.27
N SER A 33 0.21 -2.22 22.04
CA SER A 33 1.40 -2.39 22.88
C SER A 33 2.62 -2.67 21.99
N VAL A 34 3.78 -2.14 22.39
CA VAL A 34 5.04 -2.22 21.62
C VAL A 34 5.35 -3.65 21.13
N ASN A 35 5.27 -4.63 22.04
CA ASN A 35 5.59 -6.02 21.74
C ASN A 35 4.59 -6.67 20.78
N THR A 36 3.29 -6.48 21.04
CA THR A 36 2.22 -7.07 20.22
C THR A 36 2.21 -6.47 18.82
N CYS A 37 2.42 -5.17 18.72
CA CYS A 37 2.43 -4.41 17.48
C CYS A 37 3.62 -4.76 16.57
N GLY A 38 4.82 -4.90 17.15
CA GLY A 38 6.00 -5.39 16.44
C GLY A 38 5.79 -6.80 15.88
N PHE A 39 5.28 -7.71 16.72
CA PHE A 39 4.96 -9.08 16.30
C PHE A 39 3.88 -9.13 15.23
N LEU A 40 2.79 -8.37 15.37
CA LEU A 40 1.70 -8.34 14.41
C LEU A 40 2.13 -7.75 13.07
N SER A 41 3.00 -6.74 13.08
CA SER A 41 3.58 -6.18 11.85
C SER A 41 4.45 -7.22 11.13
N TYR A 42 5.27 -7.95 11.87
CA TYR A 42 6.06 -9.06 11.32
C TYR A 42 5.16 -10.17 10.76
N ALA A 43 4.15 -10.60 11.52
CA ALA A 43 3.21 -11.64 11.11
C ALA A 43 2.40 -11.22 9.88
N GLN A 44 2.00 -9.95 9.77
CA GLN A 44 1.33 -9.39 8.60
C GLN A 44 2.16 -9.57 7.33
N VAL A 45 3.42 -9.11 7.39
CA VAL A 45 4.34 -9.14 6.26
C VAL A 45 4.62 -10.58 5.88
N LEU A 46 4.92 -11.43 6.87
CA LEU A 46 5.14 -12.86 6.67
C LEU A 46 3.94 -13.50 5.97
N CYS A 47 2.74 -13.43 6.56
CA CYS A 47 1.58 -14.14 6.02
C CYS A 47 1.20 -13.66 4.62
N THR A 48 1.24 -12.35 4.37
CA THR A 48 0.90 -11.79 3.06
C THR A 48 1.95 -12.16 2.02
N PHE A 49 3.24 -12.10 2.38
CA PHE A 49 4.34 -12.47 1.49
C PHE A 49 4.36 -13.96 1.16
N GLN A 50 4.03 -14.84 2.11
CA GLN A 50 3.98 -16.28 1.88
C GLN A 50 2.95 -16.66 0.81
N VAL A 51 1.83 -15.95 0.70
CA VAL A 51 0.86 -16.19 -0.38
C VAL A 51 1.48 -15.91 -1.74
N SER A 52 2.13 -14.76 -1.91
CA SER A 52 2.81 -14.39 -3.16
C SER A 52 3.96 -15.34 -3.52
N LEU A 53 4.76 -15.74 -2.52
CA LEU A 53 5.85 -16.70 -2.72
C LEU A 53 5.33 -18.09 -3.09
N ALA A 54 4.21 -18.53 -2.50
CA ALA A 54 3.62 -19.82 -2.84
C ALA A 54 3.25 -19.89 -4.34
N PHE A 55 2.64 -18.84 -4.89
CA PHE A 55 2.39 -18.75 -6.34
C PHE A 55 3.69 -18.75 -7.16
N THR A 56 4.70 -18.00 -6.71
CA THR A 56 6.00 -17.93 -7.38
C THR A 56 6.67 -19.30 -7.45
N VAL A 57 6.67 -20.05 -6.35
CA VAL A 57 7.22 -21.42 -6.31
C VAL A 57 6.48 -22.38 -7.23
N VAL A 58 5.15 -22.30 -7.30
CA VAL A 58 4.41 -23.15 -8.25
C VAL A 58 4.82 -22.83 -9.70
N SER A 59 5.02 -21.55 -10.02
CA SER A 59 5.49 -21.11 -11.33
C SER A 59 6.93 -21.59 -11.63
N ILE A 60 7.85 -21.51 -10.66
CA ILE A 60 9.21 -22.05 -10.78
C ILE A 60 9.16 -23.57 -11.02
N HIS A 61 8.40 -24.30 -10.20
CA HIS A 61 8.28 -25.75 -10.34
C HIS A 61 7.78 -26.15 -11.74
N ARG A 62 6.78 -25.43 -12.26
CA ARG A 62 6.28 -25.64 -13.63
C ARG A 62 7.31 -25.32 -14.69
N LEU A 63 8.03 -24.21 -14.54
CA LEU A 63 9.12 -23.88 -15.45
C LEU A 63 10.14 -25.03 -15.50
N CYS A 64 10.56 -25.57 -14.36
CA CYS A 64 11.48 -26.71 -14.31
C CYS A 64 10.92 -27.95 -15.02
N LEU A 65 9.63 -28.27 -14.82
CA LEU A 65 8.99 -29.41 -15.48
C LEU A 65 8.90 -29.25 -17.00
N ILE A 66 8.64 -28.04 -17.49
CA ILE A 66 8.52 -27.75 -18.93
C ILE A 66 9.89 -27.67 -19.59
N ALA A 67 10.86 -27.02 -18.94
CA ALA A 67 12.21 -26.85 -19.47
C ALA A 67 13.02 -28.16 -19.44
N TYR A 68 12.79 -29.03 -18.45
CA TYR A 68 13.54 -30.27 -18.25
C TYR A 68 12.64 -31.52 -18.16
N PRO A 69 11.89 -31.86 -19.23
CA PRO A 69 10.88 -32.92 -19.21
C PRO A 69 11.46 -34.33 -18.96
N THR A 70 12.73 -34.54 -19.32
CA THR A 70 13.46 -35.81 -19.17
C THR A 70 13.98 -36.05 -17.75
N LYS A 71 14.08 -35.00 -16.93
CA LYS A 71 14.63 -35.11 -15.57
C LYS A 71 13.53 -35.52 -14.60
N LEU A 72 13.49 -36.80 -14.23
CA LEU A 72 12.53 -37.35 -13.26
C LEU A 72 12.62 -36.68 -11.88
N PHE A 73 13.78 -36.13 -11.52
CA PHE A 73 14.01 -35.41 -10.26
C PHE A 73 12.93 -34.37 -9.97
N PHE A 74 12.58 -33.53 -10.95
CA PHE A 74 11.59 -32.46 -10.79
C PHE A 74 10.16 -32.97 -10.60
N LYS A 75 9.88 -34.24 -10.90
CA LYS A 75 8.58 -34.89 -10.70
C LYS A 75 8.46 -35.57 -9.34
N THR A 76 9.56 -35.67 -8.58
CA THR A 76 9.56 -36.33 -7.28
C THR A 76 8.87 -35.49 -6.21
N LYS A 77 8.25 -36.16 -5.22
CA LYS A 77 7.68 -35.50 -4.03
C LYS A 77 8.76 -34.76 -3.23
N ARG A 78 9.99 -35.29 -3.21
CA ARG A 78 11.15 -34.70 -2.51
C ARG A 78 11.46 -33.29 -3.03
N TRP A 79 11.48 -33.10 -4.35
CA TRP A 79 11.67 -31.78 -4.95
C TRP A 79 10.58 -30.80 -4.51
N ALA A 80 9.31 -31.22 -4.57
CA ALA A 80 8.20 -30.38 -4.13
C ALA A 80 8.31 -29.98 -2.65
N THR A 81 8.73 -30.90 -1.78
CA THR A 81 8.99 -30.59 -0.36
C THR A 81 10.10 -29.56 -0.20
N ILE A 82 11.22 -29.73 -0.90
CA ILE A 82 12.34 -28.77 -0.85
C ILE A 82 11.88 -27.38 -1.27
N CYS A 83 11.10 -27.27 -2.35
CA CYS A 83 10.57 -25.98 -2.81
C CYS A 83 9.64 -25.31 -1.79
N VAL A 84 8.79 -26.08 -1.12
CA VAL A 84 7.88 -25.54 -0.09
C VAL A 84 8.67 -25.08 1.13
N LEU A 85 9.56 -25.93 1.66
CA LEU A 85 10.38 -25.58 2.82
C LEU A 85 11.26 -24.35 2.55
N SER A 86 11.90 -24.29 1.38
CA SER A 86 12.73 -23.14 1.03
C SER A 86 11.93 -21.85 0.94
N GLN A 87 10.70 -21.90 0.40
CA GLN A 87 9.80 -20.74 0.39
C GLN A 87 9.44 -20.26 1.79
N TRP A 88 9.09 -21.17 2.70
CA TRP A 88 8.79 -20.78 4.08
C TRP A 88 10.01 -20.16 4.77
N CYS A 89 11.19 -20.78 4.64
CA CYS A 89 12.43 -20.23 5.16
C CYS A 89 12.74 -18.84 4.60
N VAL A 90 12.65 -18.65 3.28
CA VAL A 90 12.89 -17.35 2.62
C VAL A 90 11.90 -16.30 3.12
N GLY A 91 10.61 -16.64 3.22
CA GLY A 91 9.60 -15.70 3.71
C GLY A 91 9.82 -15.30 5.17
N VAL A 92 10.24 -16.24 6.05
CA VAL A 92 10.62 -15.93 7.43
C VAL A 92 11.83 -15.00 7.46
N VAL A 93 12.93 -15.37 6.81
CA VAL A 93 14.19 -14.62 6.82
C VAL A 93 13.99 -13.19 6.28
N LEU A 94 13.28 -13.03 5.17
CA LEU A 94 13.03 -11.72 4.58
C LEU A 94 12.01 -10.88 5.36
N SER A 95 11.22 -11.48 6.26
CA SER A 95 10.30 -10.71 7.12
C SER A 95 10.98 -10.22 8.41
N LEU A 96 12.09 -10.82 8.83
CA LEU A 96 12.79 -10.49 10.08
C LEU A 96 13.17 -9.00 10.23
N PRO A 97 13.60 -8.26 9.18
CA PRO A 97 13.98 -6.85 9.34
C PRO A 97 12.87 -5.98 9.94
N ILE A 98 11.59 -6.36 9.78
CA ILE A 98 10.45 -5.64 10.38
C ILE A 98 10.53 -5.57 11.91
N LEU A 99 11.22 -6.52 12.54
CA LEU A 99 11.40 -6.60 13.99
C LEU A 99 12.53 -5.71 14.55
N ILE A 100 13.41 -5.16 13.71
CA ILE A 100 14.65 -4.47 14.16
C ILE A 100 14.36 -3.12 14.87
N ASP A 101 13.18 -2.53 14.66
CA ASP A 101 12.81 -1.24 15.25
C ASP A 101 11.43 -1.31 15.90
N GLN A 102 11.37 -1.69 17.17
CA GLN A 102 10.13 -1.75 17.95
C GLN A 102 9.93 -0.53 18.85
N SER A 103 10.71 0.53 18.66
CA SER A 103 10.67 1.72 19.54
C SER A 103 9.28 2.37 19.60
N SER A 104 8.47 2.21 18.55
CA SER A 104 7.12 2.73 18.48
C SER A 104 6.22 1.85 17.61
N CYS A 105 4.91 1.88 17.89
CA CYS A 105 3.89 1.27 17.03
C CYS A 105 3.70 1.98 15.69
N THR A 106 4.30 3.15 15.52
CA THR A 106 4.21 3.89 14.28
C THR A 106 5.12 3.26 13.25
N THR A 107 4.54 2.82 12.13
CA THR A 107 5.32 2.27 11.02
C THR A 107 6.23 3.36 10.45
N VAL A 108 7.53 3.26 10.70
CA VAL A 108 8.56 4.09 10.08
C VAL A 108 8.52 3.98 8.56
N LYS A 109 8.84 5.08 7.87
CA LYS A 109 8.71 5.21 6.39
C LYS A 109 9.40 4.07 5.64
N TRP A 110 10.60 3.68 6.07
CA TRP A 110 11.37 2.62 5.41
C TRP A 110 10.67 1.26 5.46
N LYS A 111 9.96 0.92 6.55
CA LYS A 111 9.20 -0.34 6.67
C LYS A 111 8.09 -0.41 5.62
N ARG A 112 7.38 0.69 5.38
CA ARG A 112 6.32 0.76 4.35
C ARG A 112 6.87 0.49 2.95
N ILE A 113 7.98 1.15 2.61
CA ILE A 113 8.67 0.96 1.32
C ILE A 113 9.18 -0.48 1.20
N TYR A 114 9.82 -0.99 2.25
CA TYR A 114 10.34 -2.36 2.29
C TYR A 114 9.23 -3.38 2.10
N THR A 115 8.11 -3.25 2.81
CA THR A 115 6.95 -4.14 2.66
C THR A 115 6.34 -4.06 1.27
N LEU A 116 6.21 -2.87 0.68
CA LEU A 116 5.72 -2.73 -0.70
C LEU A 116 6.62 -3.48 -1.69
N ILE A 117 7.94 -3.29 -1.58
CA ILE A 117 8.92 -3.97 -2.43
C ILE A 117 8.80 -5.50 -2.26
N LEU A 118 8.79 -5.96 -1.02
CA LEU A 118 8.82 -7.38 -0.68
C LEU A 118 7.52 -8.10 -1.06
N VAL A 119 6.36 -7.55 -0.69
CA VAL A 119 5.06 -8.22 -0.83
C VAL A 119 4.49 -8.08 -2.24
N VAL A 120 4.71 -6.93 -2.89
CA VAL A 120 4.07 -6.60 -4.17
C VAL A 120 5.07 -6.64 -5.33
N ILE A 121 6.15 -5.87 -5.27
CA ILE A 121 7.02 -5.64 -6.43
C ILE A 121 7.80 -6.91 -6.80
N ILE A 122 8.54 -7.50 -5.84
CA ILE A 122 9.39 -8.67 -6.10
C ILE A 122 8.57 -9.85 -6.64
N PRO A 123 7.45 -10.28 -6.01
CA PRO A 123 6.66 -11.38 -6.52
C PRO A 123 6.01 -11.08 -7.86
N SER A 124 5.53 -9.86 -8.09
CA SER A 124 4.93 -9.46 -9.37
C SER A 124 5.91 -9.55 -10.52
N LEU A 125 7.11 -8.97 -10.35
CA LEU A 125 8.16 -9.06 -11.36
C LEU A 125 8.60 -10.50 -11.60
N SER A 126 8.82 -11.25 -10.52
CA SER A 126 9.21 -12.66 -10.59
C SER A 126 8.18 -13.49 -11.35
N HIS A 127 6.89 -13.30 -11.03
CA HIS A 127 5.79 -14.03 -11.65
C HIS A 127 5.63 -13.67 -13.13
N VAL A 128 5.74 -12.39 -13.51
CA VAL A 128 5.70 -11.95 -14.90
C VAL A 128 6.88 -12.53 -15.69
N ILE A 129 8.09 -12.47 -15.15
CA ILE A 129 9.29 -13.00 -15.80
C ILE A 129 9.18 -14.50 -16.02
N ILE A 130 8.86 -15.28 -14.97
CA ILE A 130 8.77 -16.74 -15.05
C ILE A 130 7.67 -17.17 -16.03
N ASN A 131 6.48 -16.57 -15.96
CA ASN A 131 5.40 -16.92 -16.88
C ASN A 131 5.71 -16.54 -18.33
N SER A 132 6.40 -15.41 -18.55
CA SER A 132 6.87 -15.03 -19.88
C SER A 132 7.85 -16.07 -20.45
N ILE A 133 8.76 -16.59 -19.62
CA ILE A 133 9.67 -17.67 -19.98
C ILE A 133 8.88 -18.96 -20.30
N ILE A 134 7.93 -19.35 -19.45
CA ILE A 134 7.07 -20.52 -19.68
C ILE A 134 6.35 -20.41 -21.03
N VAL A 135 5.74 -19.26 -21.33
CA VAL A 135 5.05 -19.03 -22.60
C VAL A 135 6.00 -19.15 -23.80
N LYS A 136 7.22 -18.61 -23.69
CA LYS A 136 8.26 -18.76 -24.73
C LYS A 136 8.61 -20.24 -24.96
N TYR A 137 8.84 -21.01 -23.90
CA TYR A 137 9.13 -22.45 -24.01
C TYR A 137 7.97 -23.21 -24.64
N VAL A 138 6.74 -23.00 -24.18
CA VAL A 138 5.54 -23.67 -24.72
C VAL A 138 5.35 -23.35 -26.20
N ARG A 139 5.52 -22.09 -26.61
CA ARG A 139 5.44 -21.69 -28.03
C ARG A 139 6.52 -22.37 -28.87
N ALA A 140 7.77 -22.36 -28.41
CA ALA A 140 8.88 -23.01 -29.11
C ALA A 140 8.66 -24.52 -29.29
N SER A 141 8.17 -25.21 -28.25
CA SER A 141 7.81 -26.63 -28.34
C SER A 141 6.65 -26.90 -29.29
N SER A 142 5.62 -26.05 -29.30
CA SER A 142 4.47 -26.21 -30.22
C SER A 142 4.85 -26.06 -31.69
N LEU A 143 5.80 -25.17 -32.01
CA LEU A 143 6.28 -24.96 -33.37
C LEU A 143 7.08 -26.15 -33.90
N ARG A 144 7.79 -26.89 -33.04
CA ARG A 144 8.56 -28.09 -33.45
C ARG A 144 7.67 -29.26 -33.87
N VAL A 145 6.46 -29.39 -33.33
CA VAL A 145 5.56 -30.53 -33.60
C VAL A 145 4.73 -30.36 -34.87
N ARG A 146 4.43 -29.11 -35.28
CA ARG A 146 3.62 -28.84 -36.48
C ARG A 146 4.19 -29.32 -37.82
N PRO A 147 5.50 -29.20 -38.13
CA PRO A 147 6.02 -29.61 -39.43
C PRO A 147 5.97 -31.14 -39.62
N GLU A 148 6.12 -31.92 -38.55
CA GLU A 148 6.13 -33.38 -38.61
C GLU A 148 4.75 -33.93 -39.02
N ILE A 149 3.66 -33.41 -38.44
CA ILE A 149 2.28 -33.83 -38.80
C ILE A 149 1.97 -33.52 -40.27
N ARG A 150 2.47 -32.40 -40.81
CA ARG A 150 2.27 -32.03 -42.21
C ARG A 150 3.05 -32.95 -43.17
N ALA A 151 4.25 -33.37 -42.78
CA ALA A 151 5.05 -34.32 -43.56
C ALA A 151 4.44 -35.74 -43.52
N THR A 152 3.91 -36.18 -42.38
CA THR A 152 3.28 -37.51 -42.28
C THR A 152 1.95 -37.58 -43.03
N GLN A 153 1.15 -36.50 -43.08
CA GLN A 153 -0.05 -36.48 -43.92
C GLN A 153 0.27 -36.59 -45.42
N ILE A 154 1.41 -36.08 -45.87
CA ILE A 154 1.82 -36.18 -47.28
C ILE A 154 2.35 -37.59 -47.60
N SER A 155 2.94 -38.30 -46.63
CA SER A 155 3.47 -39.65 -46.83
C SER A 155 2.41 -40.78 -46.76
N MET A 156 1.16 -40.49 -46.37
CA MET A 156 0.07 -41.50 -46.38
C MET A 156 -0.48 -41.82 -47.78
N ILE A 157 0.11 -41.28 -48.85
CA ILE A 157 -0.26 -41.60 -50.23
C ILE A 157 0.41 -42.90 -50.74
N ASN A 158 1.39 -43.48 -50.02
CA ASN A 158 2.03 -44.75 -50.43
C ASN A 158 1.95 -45.84 -49.35
N PRO A 159 1.00 -46.80 -49.47
CA PRO A 159 0.78 -47.86 -48.49
C PRO A 159 1.59 -49.11 -48.83
N THR A 160 2.92 -49.10 -48.67
CA THR A 160 3.71 -50.35 -48.78
C THR A 160 4.92 -50.33 -47.84
N ASN A 161 4.68 -50.72 -46.59
CA ASN A 161 5.57 -51.42 -45.65
C ASN A 161 5.31 -50.99 -44.21
N GLN A 162 4.33 -51.66 -43.59
CA GLN A 162 4.17 -51.76 -42.15
C GLN A 162 5.32 -52.58 -41.59
N ASN A 163 6.15 -52.01 -40.73
CA ASN A 163 6.82 -52.68 -39.58
C ASN A 163 7.87 -51.75 -38.94
N GLN A 164 7.45 -50.59 -38.43
CA GLN A 164 8.33 -49.78 -37.59
C GLN A 164 7.61 -49.31 -36.31
N PRO A 165 7.85 -49.95 -35.16
CA PRO A 165 7.34 -49.48 -33.88
C PRO A 165 8.23 -48.36 -33.36
N ARG A 166 8.13 -47.15 -33.94
CA ARG A 166 8.67 -45.96 -33.29
C ARG A 166 7.68 -45.50 -32.24
N ALA A 167 7.95 -45.89 -30.99
CA ALA A 167 7.38 -45.26 -29.80
C ALA A 167 7.88 -43.81 -29.69
N GLN A 168 7.44 -42.93 -30.59
CA GLN A 168 7.49 -41.50 -30.36
C GLN A 168 6.46 -41.19 -29.28
N HIS A 169 6.93 -41.21 -28.03
CA HIS A 169 6.19 -40.66 -26.90
C HIS A 169 6.13 -39.14 -27.08
N GLN A 170 5.28 -38.69 -28.02
CA GLN A 170 4.96 -37.29 -28.21
C GLN A 170 4.37 -36.80 -26.89
N THR A 171 5.13 -35.97 -26.18
CA THR A 171 4.69 -35.21 -25.02
C THR A 171 3.64 -34.21 -25.48
N LYS A 172 2.42 -34.71 -25.69
CA LYS A 172 1.24 -33.91 -25.96
C LYS A 172 1.04 -33.03 -24.73
N ILE A 173 1.47 -31.77 -24.82
CA ILE A 173 1.22 -30.77 -23.78
C ILE A 173 -0.28 -30.81 -23.49
N SER A 174 -0.63 -31.24 -22.28
CA SER A 174 -2.01 -31.50 -21.95
C SER A 174 -2.76 -30.18 -21.97
N ARG A 175 -3.92 -30.12 -22.63
CA ARG A 175 -4.84 -28.97 -22.57
C ARG A 175 -5.11 -28.54 -21.12
N ARG A 176 -5.03 -29.50 -20.20
CA ARG A 176 -5.08 -29.32 -18.75
C ARG A 176 -4.01 -28.37 -18.22
N ASP A 177 -2.76 -28.49 -18.66
CA ASP A 177 -1.63 -27.69 -18.13
C ASP A 177 -1.74 -26.23 -18.54
N VAL A 178 -2.20 -25.97 -19.77
CA VAL A 178 -2.48 -24.62 -20.28
C VAL A 178 -3.65 -23.98 -19.52
N HIS A 179 -4.72 -24.75 -19.30
CA HIS A 179 -5.86 -24.27 -18.50
C HIS A 179 -5.43 -23.92 -17.07
N LEU A 180 -4.64 -24.79 -16.45
CA LEU A 180 -4.14 -24.61 -15.09
C LEU A 180 -3.16 -23.43 -14.99
N LEU A 181 -2.38 -23.13 -16.05
CA LEU A 181 -1.53 -21.94 -16.14
C LEU A 181 -2.36 -20.67 -16.20
N ARG A 182 -3.39 -20.64 -17.06
CA ARG A 182 -4.31 -19.49 -17.19
C ARG A 182 -4.99 -19.18 -15.86
N HIS A 183 -5.49 -20.21 -15.17
CA HIS A 183 -6.14 -20.05 -13.88
C HIS A 183 -5.18 -19.50 -12.81
N MET A 184 -3.93 -19.97 -12.79
CA MET A 184 -2.91 -19.45 -11.87
C MET A 184 -2.54 -17.99 -12.13
N ILE A 185 -2.37 -17.61 -13.39
CA ILE A 185 -2.10 -16.23 -13.77
C ILE A 185 -3.26 -15.32 -13.33
N PHE A 186 -4.50 -15.77 -13.57
CA PHE A 186 -5.69 -15.04 -13.15
C PHE A 186 -5.77 -14.85 -11.63
N MET A 187 -5.58 -15.93 -10.85
CA MET A 187 -5.57 -15.88 -9.39
C MET A 187 -4.47 -14.96 -8.85
N PHE A 188 -3.29 -14.97 -9.49
CA PHE A 188 -2.21 -14.05 -9.14
C PHE A 188 -2.59 -12.58 -9.36
N PHE A 189 -3.23 -12.26 -10.49
CA PHE A 189 -3.70 -10.89 -10.75
C PHE A 189 -4.80 -10.43 -9.79
N ILE A 190 -5.74 -11.31 -9.41
CA ILE A 190 -6.72 -11.00 -8.37
C ILE A 190 -6.01 -10.68 -7.06
N PHE A 191 -5.03 -11.49 -6.67
CA PHE A 191 -4.28 -11.28 -5.44
C PHE A 191 -3.55 -9.94 -5.48
N VAL A 192 -2.71 -9.70 -6.50
CA VAL A 192 -1.97 -8.44 -6.62
C VAL A 192 -2.91 -7.24 -6.71
N GLY A 193 -3.99 -7.33 -7.48
CA GLY A 193 -4.99 -6.27 -7.61
C GLY A 193 -5.71 -5.96 -6.29
N GLY A 194 -5.96 -6.96 -5.45
CA GLY A 194 -6.56 -6.77 -4.12
C GLY A 194 -5.59 -6.13 -3.11
N TRP A 195 -4.32 -6.53 -3.13
CA TRP A 195 -3.32 -6.06 -2.16
C TRP A 195 -2.63 -4.76 -2.55
N MET A 196 -2.49 -4.49 -3.86
CA MET A 196 -1.78 -3.32 -4.36
C MET A 196 -2.35 -1.99 -3.81
N PRO A 197 -3.67 -1.74 -3.77
CA PRO A 197 -4.22 -0.51 -3.22
C PRO A 197 -3.82 -0.29 -1.75
N ILE A 198 -3.80 -1.34 -0.94
CA ILE A 198 -3.45 -1.26 0.49
C ILE A 198 -2.00 -0.78 0.66
N TYR A 199 -1.06 -1.38 -0.07
CA TYR A 199 0.36 -1.03 0.05
C TYR A 199 0.73 0.27 -0.68
N VAL A 200 0.09 0.57 -1.81
CA VAL A 200 0.33 1.83 -2.54
C VAL A 200 -0.23 3.01 -1.74
N MET A 201 -1.44 2.92 -1.20
CA MET A 201 -2.05 4.02 -0.44
C MET A 201 -1.25 4.36 0.82
N THR A 202 -0.70 3.36 1.51
CA THR A 202 0.13 3.62 2.71
C THR A 202 1.44 4.35 2.38
N VAL A 203 2.02 4.10 1.21
CA VAL A 203 3.20 4.82 0.71
C VAL A 203 2.82 6.21 0.21
N VAL A 204 1.75 6.34 -0.58
CA VAL A 204 1.26 7.64 -1.08
C VAL A 204 0.93 8.57 0.08
N MET A 205 0.22 8.07 1.11
CA MET A 205 -0.11 8.83 2.30
C MET A 205 1.16 9.20 3.10
N ALA A 206 2.14 8.30 3.23
CA ALA A 206 3.42 8.61 3.86
C ALA A 206 4.19 9.71 3.12
N CYS A 207 4.18 9.66 1.78
CA CYS A 207 4.80 10.65 0.92
C CYS A 207 4.07 11.99 1.01
N ALA A 208 2.73 11.99 1.03
CA ALA A 208 1.92 13.20 1.16
C ALA A 208 2.18 13.91 2.51
N ILE A 209 2.17 13.17 3.62
CA ILE A 209 2.50 13.71 4.95
C ILE A 209 3.95 14.22 4.98
N GLY A 210 4.88 13.47 4.40
CA GLY A 210 6.27 13.89 4.28
C GLY A 210 6.42 15.18 3.49
N ALA A 211 5.77 15.28 2.33
CA ALA A 211 5.77 16.47 1.49
C ALA A 211 5.15 17.67 2.22
N ALA A 212 4.07 17.48 2.99
CA ALA A 212 3.49 18.51 3.83
C ALA A 212 4.48 19.00 4.91
N SER A 213 5.17 18.09 5.61
CA SER A 213 6.16 18.45 6.64
C SER A 213 7.43 19.14 6.07
N ILE A 214 7.88 18.72 4.89
CA ILE A 214 9.01 19.33 4.19
C ILE A 214 8.59 20.70 3.65
N SER A 215 7.37 20.82 3.12
CA SER A 215 6.78 22.09 2.74
C SER A 215 6.69 23.03 3.94
N GLU A 216 6.29 22.56 5.11
CA GLU A 216 6.26 23.36 6.35
C GLU A 216 7.67 23.82 6.79
N ASN A 217 8.69 22.96 6.71
CA ASN A 217 10.07 23.32 7.05
C ASN A 217 10.75 24.23 6.03
N ILE A 218 10.47 24.05 4.72
CA ILE A 218 10.98 24.92 3.65
C ILE A 218 10.23 26.26 3.66
N HIS A 219 8.96 26.29 4.07
CA HIS A 219 8.15 27.52 4.13
C HIS A 219 8.27 28.30 5.44
N ARG A 220 8.77 27.70 6.53
CA ARG A 220 9.20 28.46 7.71
C ARG A 220 10.29 29.50 7.43
N GLN A 221 10.99 29.44 6.29
CA GLN A 221 12.08 30.37 5.99
C GLN A 221 11.83 31.37 4.85
N LYS A 222 10.74 31.30 4.06
CA LYS A 222 10.62 32.25 2.93
C LYS A 222 9.27 32.40 2.22
N ARG A 223 8.17 31.85 2.75
CA ARG A 223 6.85 32.08 2.17
C ARG A 223 6.01 32.80 3.21
N ASP A 224 5.49 33.97 2.87
CA ASP A 224 4.50 34.64 3.71
C ASP A 224 3.37 33.64 3.97
N ASN A 225 3.14 33.33 5.24
CA ASN A 225 2.29 32.22 5.72
C ASN A 225 0.79 32.46 5.49
N PHE A 226 0.46 33.26 4.49
CA PHE A 226 -0.68 34.16 4.47
C PHE A 226 -1.30 34.06 3.07
N GLY A 227 -2.19 33.08 2.94
CA GLY A 227 -2.55 32.44 1.66
C GLY A 227 -3.55 33.21 0.80
N CYS A 228 -3.67 34.52 0.95
CA CYS A 228 -4.60 35.32 0.15
C CYS A 228 -4.02 35.68 -1.24
N ASP A 229 -2.68 35.72 -1.38
CA ASP A 229 -1.98 35.99 -2.65
C ASP A 229 -2.19 34.91 -3.73
N ALA A 230 -2.66 33.73 -3.35
CA ALA A 230 -2.95 32.65 -4.30
C ALA A 230 -4.18 32.94 -5.18
N PHE A 231 -5.09 33.81 -4.72
CA PHE A 231 -6.39 34.06 -5.36
C PHE A 231 -6.63 35.53 -5.69
N VAL A 232 -5.94 36.46 -5.02
CA VAL A 232 -6.14 37.89 -5.16
C VAL A 232 -4.79 38.59 -5.17
N THR A 233 -4.61 39.57 -6.05
CA THR A 233 -3.43 40.44 -5.98
C THR A 233 -3.55 41.33 -4.74
N SER A 234 -2.62 41.21 -3.78
CA SER A 234 -2.62 42.03 -2.55
C SER A 234 -2.67 43.55 -2.82
N CYS A 235 -2.20 44.03 -3.98
CA CYS A 235 -2.30 45.44 -4.37
C CYS A 235 -3.44 45.77 -5.33
N GLY A 236 -4.34 44.82 -5.60
CA GLY A 236 -5.58 45.04 -6.32
C GLY A 236 -6.68 45.61 -5.44
N SER A 237 -7.87 45.84 -6.00
CA SER A 237 -9.03 46.43 -5.31
C SER A 237 -9.62 45.60 -4.16
N LYS A 238 -9.06 44.41 -3.89
CA LYS A 238 -9.52 43.45 -2.87
C LYS A 238 -8.43 43.07 -1.87
N GLY A 239 -7.27 43.73 -1.93
CA GLY A 239 -6.13 43.43 -1.08
C GLY A 239 -6.40 43.58 0.42
N ALA A 240 -7.27 44.50 0.84
CA ALA A 240 -7.60 44.66 2.26
C ALA A 240 -8.34 43.44 2.86
N CYS A 241 -8.96 42.57 2.04
CA CYS A 241 -9.49 41.28 2.52
C CYS A 241 -8.36 40.35 3.02
N CYS A 242 -7.19 40.43 2.39
CA CYS A 242 -6.02 39.65 2.76
C CYS A 242 -5.44 40.11 4.11
N ASP A 243 -5.58 41.40 4.46
CA ASP A 243 -5.11 41.90 5.74
C ASP A 243 -5.83 41.29 6.93
N VAL A 244 -7.16 41.18 6.82
CA VAL A 244 -8.02 40.54 7.81
C VAL A 244 -7.74 39.04 7.89
N HIS A 245 -7.57 38.40 6.73
CA HIS A 245 -7.23 36.97 6.64
C HIS A 245 -5.93 36.65 7.39
N ASP A 246 -4.89 37.43 7.11
CA ASP A 246 -3.56 37.20 7.67
C ASP A 246 -3.52 37.44 9.17
N GLN A 247 -4.25 38.45 9.65
CA GLN A 247 -4.42 38.68 11.07
C GLN A 247 -5.12 37.49 11.75
N CYS A 248 -6.23 37.01 11.16
CA CYS A 248 -6.96 35.84 11.67
C CYS A 248 -6.07 34.58 11.70
N TYR A 249 -5.27 34.37 10.65
CA TYR A 249 -4.30 33.29 10.58
C TYR A 249 -3.24 33.39 11.69
N LYS A 250 -2.74 34.60 11.96
CA LYS A 250 -1.77 34.84 13.04
C LYS A 250 -2.36 34.54 14.42
N GLU A 251 -3.58 35.00 14.68
CA GLU A 251 -4.29 34.82 15.96
C GLU A 251 -4.55 33.34 16.28
N HIS A 252 -4.85 32.53 15.26
CA HIS A 252 -5.15 31.11 15.43
C HIS A 252 -3.99 30.17 15.11
N GLY A 253 -2.78 30.70 14.84
CA GLY A 253 -1.62 29.89 14.49
C GLY A 253 -1.82 29.07 13.21
N CYS A 254 -2.60 29.57 12.27
CA CYS A 254 -2.87 28.92 11.00
C CYS A 254 -1.63 28.96 10.09
N THR A 255 -1.57 28.02 9.16
CA THR A 255 -0.53 27.99 8.13
C THR A 255 -1.18 27.96 6.76
N TRP A 256 -0.39 28.08 5.70
CA TRP A 256 -0.89 27.92 4.33
C TRP A 256 -1.64 26.58 4.12
N ALA A 257 -1.27 25.51 4.83
CA ALA A 257 -1.92 24.20 4.73
C ALA A 257 -3.37 24.23 5.25
N SER A 258 -3.73 25.23 6.05
CA SER A 258 -5.08 25.40 6.58
C SER A 258 -6.14 25.67 5.50
N TRP A 259 -5.72 26.07 4.29
CA TRP A 259 -6.62 26.14 3.12
C TRP A 259 -7.15 24.77 2.68
N LEU A 260 -6.47 23.69 3.05
CA LEU A 260 -6.88 22.32 2.74
C LEU A 260 -7.86 21.74 3.77
N TYR A 261 -8.22 22.51 4.81
CA TYR A 261 -9.16 22.06 5.83
C TYR A 261 -10.59 22.10 5.28
N THR A 262 -11.08 20.93 4.86
CA THR A 262 -12.45 20.75 4.38
C THR A 262 -13.41 20.39 5.51
N ASP A 263 -14.72 20.55 5.27
CA ASP A 263 -15.78 20.03 6.16
C ASP A 263 -15.59 18.56 6.49
N SER A 264 -15.26 17.75 5.47
CA SER A 264 -15.05 16.31 5.62
C SER A 264 -13.87 15.98 6.54
N LEU A 265 -12.80 16.77 6.50
CA LEU A 265 -11.63 16.57 7.34
C LEU A 265 -11.93 16.94 8.80
N VAL A 266 -12.61 18.06 9.03
CA VAL A 266 -13.05 18.47 10.38
C VAL A 266 -14.00 17.43 10.97
N ALA A 267 -15.00 16.98 10.22
CA ALA A 267 -15.94 15.94 10.65
C ALA A 267 -15.23 14.61 10.99
N SER A 268 -14.20 14.23 10.22
CA SER A 268 -13.41 13.03 10.52
C SER A 268 -12.65 13.13 11.85
N ILE A 269 -12.18 14.32 12.21
CA ILE A 269 -11.51 14.55 13.50
C ILE A 269 -12.52 14.56 14.63
N GLU A 270 -13.70 15.17 14.45
CA GLU A 270 -14.78 15.13 15.44
C GLU A 270 -15.22 13.69 15.74
N GLN A 271 -15.38 12.85 14.70
CA GLN A 271 -15.68 11.43 14.89
C GLN A 271 -14.58 10.70 15.67
N SER A 272 -13.31 11.06 15.45
CA SER A 272 -12.18 10.50 16.20
C SER A 272 -12.19 10.93 17.66
N ILE A 273 -12.51 12.21 17.93
CA ILE A 273 -12.66 12.74 19.29
C ILE A 273 -13.77 12.00 20.05
N LEU A 274 -14.94 11.78 19.43
CA LEU A 274 -16.04 11.02 20.05
C LEU A 274 -15.63 9.60 20.43
N SER A 275 -14.88 8.91 19.54
CA SER A 275 -14.33 7.58 19.82
C SER A 275 -13.33 7.59 20.99
N MET A 276 -12.48 8.62 21.07
CA MET A 276 -11.54 8.81 22.17
C MET A 276 -12.24 9.12 23.50
N GLU A 277 -13.32 9.90 23.48
CA GLU A 277 -14.14 10.17 24.68
C GLU A 277 -14.78 8.90 25.23
N ALA A 278 -15.35 8.06 24.35
CA ALA A 278 -15.89 6.76 24.75
C ALA A 278 -14.79 5.85 25.34
N SER A 279 -13.61 5.84 24.72
CA SER A 279 -12.44 5.07 25.21
C SER A 279 -11.95 5.56 26.58
N LYS A 280 -11.94 6.88 26.80
CA LYS A 280 -11.59 7.49 28.08
C LYS A 280 -12.57 7.09 29.18
N LEU A 281 -13.87 7.21 28.94
CA LEU A 281 -14.93 6.84 29.90
C LEU A 281 -14.83 5.36 30.29
N LEU A 282 -14.53 4.49 29.33
CA LEU A 282 -14.31 3.07 29.59
C LEU A 282 -13.08 2.84 30.47
N ALA A 283 -11.97 3.52 30.18
CA ALA A 283 -10.73 3.42 30.96
C ALA A 283 -10.91 3.92 32.40
N GLU A 284 -11.65 5.02 32.60
CA GLU A 284 -12.00 5.54 33.93
C GLU A 284 -12.89 4.55 34.70
N LYS A 285 -13.91 3.99 34.04
CA LYS A 285 -14.81 3.00 34.66
C LYS A 285 -14.08 1.76 35.19
N PHE A 286 -12.96 1.39 34.57
CA PHE A 286 -12.14 0.24 34.97
C PHE A 286 -10.87 0.62 35.76
N ASN A 287 -10.71 1.88 36.19
CA ASN A 287 -9.53 2.38 36.92
C ASN A 287 -8.20 2.06 36.21
N LEU A 288 -8.16 2.14 34.88
CA LEU A 288 -6.95 1.85 34.11
C LEU A 288 -5.98 3.04 34.15
N ALA A 289 -4.69 2.78 34.36
CA ALA A 289 -3.63 3.80 34.31
C ALA A 289 -3.54 4.52 32.94
N SER A 290 -4.06 3.91 31.87
CA SER A 290 -4.13 4.50 30.54
C SER A 290 -5.11 5.68 30.44
N ALA A 291 -6.02 5.88 31.40
CA ALA A 291 -6.98 6.98 31.37
C ALA A 291 -6.31 8.36 31.28
N ALA A 292 -5.19 8.56 31.99
CA ALA A 292 -4.43 9.82 31.95
C ALA A 292 -3.80 10.08 30.57
N VAL A 293 -3.26 9.04 29.94
CA VAL A 293 -2.65 9.14 28.59
C VAL A 293 -3.71 9.43 27.53
N ILE A 294 -4.89 8.78 27.64
CA ILE A 294 -6.02 9.04 26.74
C ILE A 294 -6.53 10.47 26.93
N ALA A 295 -6.57 10.97 28.17
CA ALA A 295 -7.01 12.34 28.46
C ALA A 295 -6.11 13.41 27.82
N ASP A 296 -4.79 13.25 27.90
CA ASP A 296 -3.83 14.18 27.28
C ASP A 296 -3.96 14.16 25.75
N SER A 297 -4.03 12.96 25.16
CA SER A 297 -4.24 12.79 23.72
C SER A 297 -5.56 13.41 23.24
N LEU A 298 -6.62 13.24 24.03
CA LEU A 298 -7.93 13.83 23.76
C LEU A 298 -7.89 15.35 23.82
N GLN A 299 -7.19 15.93 24.79
CA GLN A 299 -7.01 17.37 24.91
C GLN A 299 -6.24 17.93 23.70
N GLN A 300 -5.19 17.24 23.26
CA GLN A 300 -4.44 17.63 22.07
C GLN A 300 -5.31 17.55 20.81
N ALA A 301 -6.10 16.49 20.64
CA ALA A 301 -7.02 16.34 19.51
C ALA A 301 -8.07 17.45 19.47
N LYS A 302 -8.66 17.81 20.63
CA LYS A 302 -9.61 18.94 20.74
C LYS A 302 -8.96 20.27 20.34
N LYS A 303 -7.74 20.54 20.82
CA LYS A 303 -6.99 21.75 20.43
C LYS A 303 -6.74 21.82 18.93
N ILE A 304 -6.39 20.70 18.29
CA ILE A 304 -6.21 20.63 16.83
C ILE A 304 -7.54 20.91 16.11
N ARG A 305 -8.64 20.29 16.56
CA ARG A 305 -9.98 20.54 16.00
C ARG A 305 -10.36 22.01 16.09
N ASP A 306 -10.17 22.64 17.25
CA ASP A 306 -10.51 24.05 17.46
C ASP A 306 -9.69 24.97 16.54
N GLN A 307 -8.39 24.69 16.41
CA GLN A 307 -7.51 25.40 15.48
C GLN A 307 -7.98 25.24 14.03
N MET A 308 -8.35 24.03 13.61
CA MET A 308 -8.82 23.77 12.25
C MET A 308 -10.13 24.49 11.93
N VAL A 309 -11.09 24.49 12.86
CA VAL A 309 -12.36 25.21 12.73
C VAL A 309 -12.10 26.71 12.60
N ALA A 310 -11.25 27.27 13.46
CA ALA A 310 -10.91 28.68 13.43
C ALA A 310 -10.22 29.09 12.12
N CYS A 311 -9.20 28.34 11.68
CA CYS A 311 -8.52 28.63 10.41
C CYS A 311 -9.44 28.52 9.19
N ARG A 312 -10.38 27.58 9.23
CA ARG A 312 -11.39 27.46 8.18
C ARG A 312 -12.33 28.65 8.17
N GLN A 313 -12.76 29.12 9.34
CA GLN A 313 -13.59 30.33 9.44
C GLN A 313 -12.87 31.54 8.84
N CYS A 314 -11.57 31.73 9.14
CA CYS A 314 -10.75 32.76 8.51
C CYS A 314 -10.81 32.68 6.97
N ASN A 315 -10.72 31.47 6.39
CA ASN A 315 -10.80 31.27 4.94
C ASN A 315 -12.16 31.65 4.36
N ASN A 316 -13.23 31.22 5.02
CA ASN A 316 -14.59 31.53 4.58
C ASN A 316 -14.84 33.04 4.60
N ASP A 317 -14.38 33.73 5.64
CA ASP A 317 -14.54 35.18 5.79
C ASP A 317 -13.72 35.94 4.74
N ALA A 318 -12.47 35.51 4.50
CA ALA A 318 -11.64 36.06 3.45
C ALA A 318 -12.28 35.87 2.07
N MET A 319 -12.76 34.67 1.76
CA MET A 319 -13.44 34.38 0.49
C MET A 319 -14.74 35.17 0.34
N SER A 320 -15.52 35.32 1.41
CA SER A 320 -16.74 36.14 1.41
C SER A 320 -16.42 37.61 1.14
N CYS A 321 -15.38 38.16 1.78
CA CYS A 321 -14.89 39.51 1.52
C CYS A 321 -14.45 39.67 0.06
N VAL A 322 -13.65 38.72 -0.45
CA VAL A 322 -13.15 38.75 -1.83
C VAL A 322 -14.29 38.66 -2.84
N VAL A 323 -15.32 37.86 -2.59
CA VAL A 323 -16.44 37.70 -3.55
C VAL A 323 -17.37 38.91 -3.49
N ASN A 324 -17.70 39.40 -2.30
CA ASN A 324 -18.80 40.34 -2.10
C ASN A 324 -18.39 41.80 -1.93
N LEU A 325 -17.12 42.08 -1.58
CA LEU A 325 -16.63 43.41 -1.23
C LEU A 325 -15.50 43.88 -2.16
N ASN A 326 -15.28 45.19 -2.19
CA ASN A 326 -14.12 45.83 -2.81
C ASN A 326 -13.49 46.81 -1.81
N PRO A 327 -12.85 46.32 -0.74
CA PRO A 327 -12.35 47.17 0.34
C PRO A 327 -11.11 48.00 -0.05
N GLY A 328 -10.59 47.84 -1.27
CA GLY A 328 -9.39 48.51 -1.75
C GLY A 328 -8.12 47.66 -1.58
N PRO A 329 -6.96 48.23 -1.90
CA PRO A 329 -5.67 47.56 -1.76
C PRO A 329 -5.31 47.27 -0.31
N SER A 330 -4.46 46.27 -0.10
CA SER A 330 -3.91 45.95 1.23
C SER A 330 -3.14 47.15 1.78
N THR A 331 -3.24 47.36 3.09
CA THR A 331 -2.42 48.32 3.85
C THR A 331 -0.93 48.04 3.71
N CYS A 332 -0.53 46.78 3.50
CA CYS A 332 0.84 46.39 3.22
C CYS A 332 1.34 46.94 1.86
N CYS A 333 0.46 47.18 0.89
CA CYS A 333 0.84 47.79 -0.39
C CYS A 333 1.16 49.27 -0.21
N THR A 334 0.34 49.97 0.59
CA THR A 334 0.59 51.37 0.96
C THR A 334 1.91 51.51 1.71
N ALA A 335 2.24 50.54 2.57
CA ALA A 335 3.48 50.49 3.33
C ALA A 335 4.69 49.92 2.55
N LYS A 336 4.51 49.45 1.30
CA LYS A 336 5.52 48.73 0.50
C LYS A 336 6.13 47.51 1.22
N THR A 337 5.33 46.83 2.05
CA THR A 337 5.73 45.65 2.83
C THR A 337 5.05 44.37 2.36
N CYS A 338 4.27 44.40 1.27
CA CYS A 338 3.73 43.19 0.65
C CYS A 338 4.86 42.24 0.22
N GLY A 339 4.72 40.95 0.55
CA GLY A 339 5.75 39.96 0.26
C GLY A 339 6.83 39.83 1.36
N GLN A 340 6.72 40.61 2.45
CA GLN A 340 7.53 40.43 3.64
C GLN A 340 6.72 39.71 4.72
N PRO A 341 7.32 38.79 5.48
CA PRO A 341 6.67 38.25 6.66
C PRO A 341 6.29 39.44 7.53
N ARG A 342 5.02 39.55 7.93
CA ARG A 342 4.51 40.60 8.82
C ARG A 342 5.20 40.44 10.18
N THR A 343 6.45 40.91 10.28
CA THR A 343 7.20 40.98 11.52
C THR A 343 6.58 42.06 12.37
N ASN A 344 6.45 41.78 13.67
CA ASN A 344 6.00 42.74 14.66
C ASN A 344 6.75 44.06 14.58
#